data_AF-A0A7W3VJ41-F1
#
_entry.id   AF-A0A7W3VJ41-F1
#
_cell.length_a   1.000
_cell.length_b   1.000
_cell.length_c   1.000
_cell.angle_alpha   90.00
_cell.angle_beta   90.00
_cell.angle_gamma   90.00
#
_symmetry.space_group_name_H-M   'P 1'
#
loop_
_entity.id
_entity.type
_entity.pdbx_description
1 polymer ?
#
loop_
_entity_poly.entity_id
_entity_poly.type
_entity_poly.pdbx_seq_one_letter_code
_entity_poly.pdbx_strand_id
1 'polypeptide(L)' 'MENRLMFDYTKRILENVSFDSELFVKEFNKALMQMLPYDVDRLEQWVEDYVQDKPTLHQKLSQLEIQEV' A
#
# COMPACT_ATOMS: atom_id res chain seq x y z
N MET A 1 16.31 -11.67 -9.27
CA MET A 1 15.74 -12.30 -8.05
C MET A 1 15.54 -11.28 -6.92
N GLU A 2 16.26 -10.15 -6.88
CA GLU A 2 16.15 -9.14 -5.82
C GLU A 2 14.78 -8.46 -5.68
N ASN A 3 14.08 -8.11 -6.77
CA ASN A 3 12.81 -7.36 -6.66
C ASN A 3 11.66 -8.12 -5.97
N ARG A 4 11.65 -9.47 -6.01
CA ARG A 4 10.61 -10.23 -5.29
C ARG A 4 10.74 -10.09 -3.78
N LEU A 5 11.97 -10.08 -3.25
CA LEU A 5 12.19 -9.99 -1.81
C LEU A 5 11.71 -8.65 -1.25
N MET A 6 11.99 -7.55 -1.95
CA MET A 6 11.54 -6.23 -1.53
C MET A 6 10.02 -6.11 -1.62
N PHE A 7 9.41 -6.62 -2.69
CA PHE A 7 7.95 -6.63 -2.86
C PHE A 7 7.25 -7.47 -1.79
N ASP A 8 7.74 -8.68 -1.51
CA ASP A 8 7.16 -9.56 -0.48
C ASP A 8 7.37 -8.99 0.93
N TYR A 9 8.51 -8.34 1.19
CA TYR A 9 8.75 -7.64 2.45
C TYR A 9 7.77 -6.47 2.65
N THR A 10 7.57 -5.63 1.63
CA THR A 10 6.59 -4.54 1.66
C THR A 10 5.18 -5.06 1.94
N LYS A 11 4.72 -6.07 1.21
CA LYS A 11 3.39 -6.67 1.44
C LYS A 11 3.23 -7.14 2.88
N ARG A 12 4.24 -7.84 3.42
CA ARG A 12 4.19 -8.35 4.79
C ARG A 12 4.11 -7.22 5.83
N ILE A 13 4.78 -6.08 5.59
CA ILE A 13 4.61 -4.90 6.44
C ILE A 13 3.16 -4.40 6.37
N LEU A 14 2.64 -4.19 5.17
CA LEU A 14 1.29 -3.68 4.95
C LEU A 14 0.22 -4.59 5.57
N GLU A 15 0.34 -5.91 5.41
CA GLU A 15 -0.52 -6.90 6.06
C GLU A 15 -0.46 -6.76 7.60
N ASN A 16 0.75 -6.67 8.17
CA ASN A 16 0.93 -6.57 9.62
C ASN A 16 0.34 -5.29 10.21
N VAL A 17 0.37 -4.18 9.48
CA VAL A 17 -0.18 -2.89 9.94
C VAL A 17 -1.63 -2.65 9.51
N SER A 18 -2.24 -3.59 8.78
CA SER A 18 -3.59 -3.43 8.20
C SER A 18 -4.72 -3.26 9.22
N PHE A 19 -4.46 -3.48 10.51
CA PHE A 19 -5.40 -3.19 11.59
C PHE A 19 -5.52 -1.68 11.89
N ASP A 20 -4.52 -0.87 11.50
CA ASP A 20 -4.49 0.57 11.71
C ASP A 20 -4.41 1.29 10.35
N SER A 21 -5.52 1.91 9.97
CA SER A 21 -5.63 2.59 8.68
C SER A 21 -4.66 3.75 8.49
N GLU A 22 -4.26 4.45 9.56
CA GLU A 22 -3.33 5.57 9.46
C GLU A 22 -1.89 5.07 9.29
N LEU A 23 -1.54 4.01 10.03
CA LEU A 23 -0.24 3.38 9.90
C LEU A 23 -0.08 2.67 8.54
N PHE A 24 -1.14 2.02 8.06
CA PHE A 24 -1.17 1.38 6.75
C PHE A 24 -0.84 2.38 5.64
N VAL A 25 -1.52 3.53 5.64
CA VAL A 25 -1.27 4.61 4.66
C VAL A 25 0.17 5.11 4.73
N LYS A 26 0.71 5.30 5.94
CA LYS A 26 2.09 5.78 6.12
C LYS A 26 3.11 4.81 5.54
N GLU A 27 2.98 3.51 5.83
CA GLU A 27 3.90 2.49 5.28
C GLU A 27 3.68 2.27 3.78
N PHE A 28 2.45 2.41 3.28
CA PHE A 28 2.16 2.36 1.85
C PHE A 28 2.83 3.51 1.09
N ASN A 29 2.64 4.76 1.53
CA ASN A 29 3.31 5.92 0.92
C ASN A 29 4.84 5.79 0.95
N LYS A 30 5.40 5.29 2.06
CA LYS A 30 6.83 5.04 2.17
C LYS A 30 7.31 3.98 1.18
N ALA A 31 6.52 2.94 0.93
CA ALA A 31 6.83 1.95 -0.10
C ALA A 31 6.80 2.55 -1.50
N LEU A 32 5.80 3.39 -1.82
CA LEU A 32 5.70 4.09 -3.11
C LEU A 32 6.95 4.95 -3.40
N MET A 33 7.50 5.61 -2.37
CA MET A 33 8.71 6.44 -2.51
C MET A 33 10.02 5.63 -2.67
N GLN A 34 10.05 4.37 -2.23
CA GLN A 34 11.28 3.57 -2.15
C GLN A 34 11.39 2.51 -3.26
N MET A 35 10.28 2.19 -3.91
CA MET A 35 10.22 1.14 -4.92
C MET A 35 10.47 1.67 -6.34
N LEU A 36 10.91 0.77 -7.23
CA LEU A 36 11.03 1.08 -8.64
C LEU A 36 9.63 1.28 -9.25
N PRO A 37 9.46 2.13 -10.29
CA PRO A 37 8.14 2.44 -10.86
C PRO A 37 7.30 1.20 -11.21
N TYR A 38 7.91 0.20 -11.85
CA TYR A 38 7.22 -1.05 -12.19
C TYR A 38 6.74 -1.86 -10.95
N ASP A 39 7.48 -1.79 -9.84
CA ASP A 39 7.09 -2.47 -8.60
C ASP A 39 6.01 -1.66 -7.85
N VAL A 40 5.96 -0.33 -8.05
CA VAL A 40 4.90 0.55 -7.57
C VAL A 40 3.57 0.21 -8.23
N ASP A 41 3.49 0.14 -9.56
CA ASP A 41 2.25 -0.20 -10.27
C ASP A 41 1.67 -1.55 -9.78
N ARG A 42 2.57 -2.52 -9.57
CA ARG A 42 2.22 -3.84 -9.03
C ARG A 42 1.72 -3.77 -7.59
N LEU A 43 2.29 -2.88 -6.76
CA LEU A 43 1.91 -2.72 -5.36
C LEU A 43 0.54 -2.06 -5.25
N GLU A 44 0.28 -1.02 -6.05
CA GLU A 44 -1.03 -0.34 -6.09
C GLU A 44 -2.14 -1.32 -6.45
N GLN A 45 -1.95 -2.12 -7.51
CA GLN A 45 -2.93 -3.13 -7.91
C GLN A 45 -3.17 -4.17 -6.81
N TRP A 46 -2.10 -4.59 -6.11
CA TRP A 46 -2.25 -5.51 -4.98
C TRP A 46 -2.99 -4.85 -3.80
N VAL A 47 -2.73 -3.58 -3.50
CA VAL A 47 -3.42 -2.87 -2.40
C VAL A 47 -4.90 -2.71 -2.74
N GLU A 48 -5.25 -2.33 -3.97
CA GLU A 48 -6.63 -2.20 -4.43
C GLU A 48 -7.43 -3.50 -4.21
N ASP A 49 -6.84 -4.64 -4.58
CA ASP A 49 -7.42 -5.97 -4.32
C ASP A 49 -7.48 -6.29 -2.81
N TYR A 50 -6.42 -5.97 -2.06
CA TYR A 50 -6.30 -6.30 -0.64
C TYR A 50 -7.28 -5.54 0.26
N VAL A 51 -7.75 -4.36 -0.15
CA VAL A 51 -8.66 -3.53 0.65
C VAL A 51 -10.13 -3.70 0.27
N GLN A 52 -10.47 -4.47 -0.77
CA GLN A 52 -11.86 -4.73 -1.17
C GLN A 52 -12.71 -5.33 -0.03
N ASP A 53 -12.10 -6.18 0.80
CA ASP A 53 -12.75 -6.80 1.97
C ASP A 53 -12.57 -6.00 3.27
N LYS A 54 -11.92 -4.82 3.21
CA LYS A 54 -11.55 -3.98 4.37
C LYS A 54 -12.09 -2.56 4.19
N PRO A 55 -13.39 -2.32 4.44
CA PRO A 55 -14.04 -1.05 4.13
C PRO A 55 -13.39 0.16 4.82
N THR A 56 -12.87 0.00 6.05
CA THR A 56 -12.15 1.07 6.76
C THR A 56 -10.86 1.49 6.07
N LEU A 57 -10.09 0.53 5.56
CA LEU A 57 -8.86 0.81 4.81
C LEU A 57 -9.17 1.43 3.46
N HIS A 58 -10.14 0.85 2.74
CA HIS A 58 -10.60 1.38 1.47
C HIS A 58 -11.04 2.84 1.61
N GLN A 59 -11.89 3.14 2.59
CA GLN A 59 -12.36 4.50 2.85
C GLN A 59 -11.20 5.47 3.17
N LYS A 60 -10.21 5.04 3.97
CA LYS A 60 -9.06 5.89 4.30
C LYS A 60 -8.18 6.16 3.08
N LEU A 61 -7.98 5.18 2.20
CA LEU A 61 -7.22 5.33 0.97
C LEU A 61 -7.93 6.27 -0.02
N SER A 62 -9.24 6.11 -0.22
CA SER A 62 -10.02 7.00 -1.09
C SER A 62 -10.07 8.46 -0.60
N GLN A 63 -9.85 8.72 0.69
CA GLN A 63 -9.78 10.08 1.24
C GLN A 63 -8.47 10.80 0.90
N LEU A 64 -7.40 10.06 0.55
CA LEU A 64 -6.09 10.64 0.26
C LEU A 64 -5.98 11.15 -1.17
N GLU A 65 -6.70 10.56 -2.13
CA GLU A 65 -6.78 11.03 -3.52
C GLU A 65 -7.36 12.45 -3.65
N ILE A 66 -7.94 13.00 -2.58
CA ILE A 66 -8.53 14.35 -2.54
C ILE A 66 -7.49 15.41 -2.11
N GLN A 67 -6.25 15.05 -1.79
CA GLN A 67 -5.17 16.00 -1.46
C GLN A 67 -4.10 16.12 -2.58
N GLU A 68 -4.53 16.41 -3.81
CA GLU A 68 -3.70 17.11 -4.79
C GLU A 68 -4.51 18.24 -5.43
N VAL A 69 -4.60 19.39 -4.72
CA VAL A 69 -4.75 20.74 -5.29
C VAL A 69 -3.90 21.72 -4.48
#